data_AF-A0A933BCR2-F1
#
_entry.id   AF-A0A933BCR2-F1
#
_cell.length_a   1.000
_cell.length_b   1.000
_cell.length_c   1.000
_cell.angle_alpha   90.00
_cell.angle_beta   90.00
_cell.angle_gamma   90.00
#
_symmetry.space_group_name_H-M   'P 1'
#
loop_
_entity.id
_entity.type
_entity.pdbx_description
1 polymer ?
#
loop_
_entity_poly.entity_id
_entity_poly.type
_entity_poly.pdbx_seq_one_letter_code
_entity_poly.pdbx_strand_id
1 'polypeptide(L)'
;METRVLAQGLAFLLGLMLGSFLNVVIARLPRGESIVRPPSRCPRCKERIRPWDNVPVLSYVLLRGRCRHCRKAISWRYPIVELSAGLLLWILVGRVADPWVLLPQGAFLLALLAVAWIDLDTRTIPDAVTIPGVGVGLAASLFAPPGLAGALLGALSGGVSLWLVGALY
;
A
#
# COMPACT_ATOMS: atom_id res chain seq x y z
N MET A 1 11.18 -18.36 19.43
CA MET A 1 11.13 -18.65 17.97
C MET A 1 9.69 -18.69 17.48
N GLU A 2 8.82 -19.46 18.15
CA GLU A 2 7.39 -19.58 17.82
C GLU A 2 6.64 -18.25 17.79
N THR A 3 6.85 -17.36 18.78
CA THR A 3 6.19 -16.04 18.83
C THR A 3 6.52 -15.16 17.63
N ARG A 4 7.74 -15.27 17.08
CA ARG A 4 8.19 -14.47 15.94
C ARG A 4 7.55 -14.95 14.65
N VAL A 5 7.45 -16.27 14.47
CA VAL A 5 6.76 -16.88 13.31
C VAL A 5 5.28 -16.53 13.32
N LEU A 6 4.63 -16.58 14.50
CA LEU A 6 3.24 -16.17 14.66
C LEU A 6 3.04 -14.69 14.33
N ALA A 7 3.89 -13.80 14.86
CA ALA A 7 3.82 -12.36 14.57
C ALA A 7 4.00 -12.07 13.07
N GLN A 8 4.95 -12.73 12.42
CA GLN A 8 5.15 -12.62 10.97
C GLN A 8 3.96 -13.13 10.17
N GLY A 9 3.36 -14.26 10.57
CA GLY A 9 2.15 -14.79 9.94
C GLY A 9 0.97 -13.82 10.06
N LEU A 10 0.74 -13.25 11.24
CA LEU A 10 -0.29 -12.23 11.45
C LEU A 10 -0.02 -10.96 10.63
N ALA A 11 1.23 -10.51 10.58
CA ALA A 11 1.64 -9.35 9.79
C ALA A 11 1.45 -9.56 8.29
N PHE A 12 1.73 -10.77 7.80
CA PHE A 12 1.46 -11.15 6.41
C PHE A 12 -0.03 -11.06 6.10
N LEU A 13 -0.89 -11.66 6.94
CA LEU A 13 -2.35 -11.61 6.76
C LEU A 13 -2.89 -10.17 6.82
N LEU A 14 -2.41 -9.37 7.77
CA LEU A 14 -2.75 -7.94 7.85
C LEU A 14 -2.30 -7.20 6.59
N GLY A 15 -1.09 -7.47 6.10
CA GLY A 15 -0.56 -6.87 4.88
C GLY A 15 -1.39 -7.25 3.65
N LEU A 16 -1.88 -8.49 3.54
CA LEU A 16 -2.81 -8.89 2.49
C LEU A 16 -4.10 -8.04 2.53
N MET A 17 -4.67 -7.84 3.73
CA MET A 17 -5.90 -7.03 3.91
C MET A 17 -5.65 -5.55 3.55
N LEU A 18 -4.54 -4.99 4.03
CA LEU A 18 -4.15 -3.62 3.71
C LEU A 18 -3.84 -3.47 2.21
N GLY A 19 -3.19 -4.43 1.57
CA GLY A 19 -2.95 -4.45 0.12
C GLY A 19 -4.25 -4.49 -0.68
N SER A 20 -5.28 -5.20 -0.20
CA SER A 20 -6.61 -5.18 -0.82
C SER A 20 -7.25 -3.79 -0.74
N PHE A 21 -7.07 -3.08 0.37
CA PHE A 21 -7.44 -1.67 0.47
C PHE A 21 -6.58 -0.76 -0.43
N LEU A 22 -5.28 -1.02 -0.57
CA LEU A 22 -4.41 -0.26 -1.47
C LEU A 22 -4.87 -0.36 -2.93
N ASN A 23 -5.41 -1.50 -3.38
CA ASN A 23 -6.02 -1.58 -4.72
C ASN A 23 -7.15 -0.55 -4.92
N VAL A 24 -7.90 -0.21 -3.86
CA VAL A 24 -8.91 0.86 -3.90
C VAL A 24 -8.25 2.23 -3.97
N VAL A 25 -7.24 2.49 -3.14
CA VAL A 25 -6.49 3.75 -3.13
C VAL A 25 -5.87 4.01 -4.50
N ILE A 26 -5.14 3.03 -5.04
CA ILE A 26 -4.49 3.09 -6.36
C ILE A 26 -5.48 3.41 -7.47
N ALA A 27 -6.67 2.78 -7.45
CA ALA A 27 -7.65 2.96 -8.52
C ALA A 27 -8.43 4.28 -8.44
N ARG A 28 -8.61 4.85 -7.24
CA ARG A 28 -9.54 5.95 -6.97
C ARG A 28 -8.86 7.28 -6.69
N LEU A 29 -7.74 7.25 -5.96
CA LEU A 29 -7.06 8.46 -5.53
C LEU A 29 -6.62 9.35 -6.70
N PRO A 30 -6.04 8.82 -7.81
CA PRO A 30 -5.65 9.67 -8.94
C PRO A 30 -6.83 10.32 -9.67
N ARG A 31 -8.05 9.82 -9.45
CA ARG A 31 -9.29 10.32 -10.06
C ARG A 31 -10.06 11.27 -9.13
N GLY A 32 -9.52 11.56 -7.94
CA GLY A 32 -10.22 12.32 -6.90
C GLY A 32 -11.47 11.61 -6.37
N GLU A 33 -11.61 10.30 -6.59
CA GLU A 33 -12.76 9.52 -6.11
C GLU A 33 -12.57 9.17 -4.63
N SER A 34 -13.68 9.05 -3.89
CA SER A 34 -13.62 8.65 -2.48
C SER A 34 -13.13 7.21 -2.31
N ILE A 35 -12.14 7.03 -1.43
CA ILE A 35 -11.58 5.72 -1.04
C ILE A 35 -12.45 4.98 -0.01
N VAL A 36 -13.43 5.66 0.60
CA VAL A 36 -14.30 5.10 1.66
C VAL A 36 -15.63 4.64 1.07
N ARG A 37 -16.24 5.43 0.18
CA ARG A 37 -17.54 5.12 -0.43
C ARG A 37 -17.52 5.40 -1.93
N PRO A 38 -18.20 4.58 -2.75
CA PRO A 38 -18.95 3.37 -2.39
C PRO A 38 -18.05 2.14 -2.13
N PRO A 39 -18.60 1.02 -1.63
CA PRO A 39 -17.85 -0.24 -1.49
C PRO A 39 -17.23 -0.74 -2.80
N SER A 40 -16.33 -1.72 -2.71
CA SER A 40 -15.70 -2.36 -3.88
C SER A 40 -16.73 -2.98 -4.82
N ARG A 41 -16.50 -2.82 -6.14
CA ARG A 41 -17.39 -3.27 -7.22
C ARG A 41 -16.57 -3.93 -8.32
N CYS A 42 -17.18 -4.86 -9.05
CA CYS A 42 -16.56 -5.43 -10.24
C CYS A 42 -16.37 -4.32 -11.30
N PRO A 43 -15.17 -4.15 -11.90
CA PRO A 43 -14.95 -3.11 -12.92
C PRO A 43 -15.74 -3.37 -14.21
N ARG A 44 -16.21 -4.61 -14.43
CA ARG A 44 -16.91 -5.03 -15.66
C ARG A 44 -18.43 -4.96 -15.54
N CYS A 45 -19.02 -5.58 -14.53
CA CYS A 45 -20.48 -5.60 -14.35
C CYS A 45 -20.99 -4.60 -13.29
N LYS A 46 -20.10 -3.89 -12.59
CA LYS A 46 -20.41 -2.90 -11.54
C LYS A 46 -21.16 -3.44 -10.32
N GLU A 47 -21.47 -4.74 -10.31
CA GLU A 47 -22.03 -5.45 -9.16
C GLU A 47 -21.12 -5.31 -7.94
N ARG A 48 -21.74 -5.17 -6.76
CA ARG A 48 -21.00 -5.05 -5.50
C ARG A 48 -20.25 -6.34 -5.21
N ILE A 49 -18.98 -6.21 -4.82
CA ILE A 49 -18.19 -7.36 -4.36
C ILE A 49 -18.65 -7.70 -2.94
N ARG A 50 -19.02 -8.96 -2.73
CA ARG A 50 -19.44 -9.46 -1.40
C ARG A 50 -18.21 -9.51 -0.48
N PRO A 51 -18.35 -9.28 0.84
CA PRO A 51 -17.21 -9.26 1.75
C PRO A 51 -16.32 -10.51 1.68
N TRP A 52 -16.90 -11.70 1.53
CA TRP A 52 -16.14 -12.96 1.37
C TRP A 52 -15.48 -13.12 0.00
N ASP A 53 -15.97 -12.45 -1.04
CA ASP A 53 -15.28 -12.38 -2.33
C ASP A 53 -14.13 -11.35 -2.31
N ASN A 54 -14.00 -10.59 -1.23
CA ASN A 54 -12.95 -9.60 -0.98
C ASN A 54 -11.86 -10.13 -0.04
N VAL A 55 -11.84 -11.44 0.26
CA VAL A 55 -10.72 -12.06 1.01
C VAL A 55 -9.49 -12.07 0.09
N PRO A 56 -8.42 -11.33 0.43
CA PRO A 56 -7.28 -11.10 -0.46
C PRO A 56 -6.63 -12.40 -0.90
N VAL A 57 -6.18 -12.49 -2.16
CA VAL A 57 -5.51 -13.62 -2.82
C VAL A 57 -6.36 -14.90 -2.88
N LEU A 58 -6.91 -15.36 -1.75
CA LEU A 58 -7.74 -16.55 -1.61
C LEU A 58 -8.97 -16.47 -2.52
N SER A 59 -9.74 -15.39 -2.46
CA SER A 59 -10.94 -15.27 -3.31
C SER A 59 -10.59 -15.18 -4.79
N TYR A 60 -9.43 -14.59 -5.14
CA TYR A 60 -8.92 -14.60 -6.51
C TYR A 60 -8.62 -16.02 -6.99
N VAL A 61 -7.91 -16.81 -6.20
CA VAL A 61 -7.57 -18.21 -6.53
C VAL A 61 -8.82 -19.09 -6.62
N LEU A 62 -9.71 -19.02 -5.63
CA LEU A 62 -10.95 -19.81 -5.60
C LEU A 62 -11.88 -19.48 -6.77
N LEU A 63 -11.97 -18.21 -7.16
CA LEU A 63 -12.75 -17.77 -8.31
C LEU A 63 -12.00 -17.92 -9.65
N ARG A 64 -10.78 -18.48 -9.64
CA ARG A 64 -9.91 -18.67 -10.80
C ARG A 64 -9.67 -17.36 -11.57
N GLY A 65 -9.44 -16.28 -10.82
CA GLY A 65 -9.19 -14.93 -11.35
C GLY A 65 -10.38 -14.31 -12.08
N ARG A 66 -11.62 -14.73 -11.78
CA ARG A 66 -12.83 -14.25 -12.47
C ARG A 66 -13.87 -13.71 -11.50
N CYS A 67 -14.68 -12.76 -11.95
CA CYS A 67 -15.82 -12.29 -11.16
C CYS A 67 -16.86 -13.40 -10.97
N ARG A 68 -17.42 -13.53 -9.77
CA ARG A 68 -18.49 -14.50 -9.46
C ARG A 68 -19.73 -14.32 -10.33
N HIS A 69 -20.17 -13.07 -10.55
CA HIS A 69 -21.41 -12.77 -11.25
C HIS A 69 -21.25 -12.79 -12.78
N CYS A 70 -20.28 -12.06 -13.33
CA CYS A 70 -20.14 -11.94 -14.79
C CYS A 70 -19.06 -12.83 -15.42
N ARG A 71 -18.30 -13.61 -14.63
CA ARG A 71 -17.24 -14.55 -15.08
C ARG A 71 -16.10 -13.95 -15.91
N LYS A 72 -16.10 -12.62 -16.11
CA LYS A 72 -15.00 -11.88 -16.73
C LYS A 72 -13.78 -11.89 -15.83
N ALA A 73 -12.60 -11.90 -16.45
CA ALA A 73 -11.32 -11.93 -15.74
C ALA A 73 -11.11 -10.65 -14.89
N ILE A 74 -10.55 -10.84 -13.70
CA ILE A 74 -10.04 -9.81 -12.81
C ILE A 74 -8.53 -9.72 -13.05
N SER A 75 -8.00 -8.50 -13.12
CA SER A 75 -6.59 -8.26 -13.38
C SER A 75 -5.70 -8.95 -12.34
N TRP A 76 -4.59 -9.54 -12.79
CA TRP A 76 -3.56 -10.13 -11.93
C TRP A 76 -2.88 -9.10 -11.02
N ARG A 77 -3.04 -7.81 -11.32
CA ARG A 77 -2.55 -6.72 -10.47
C ARG A 77 -3.07 -6.81 -9.04
N TYR A 78 -4.35 -7.17 -8.86
CA TYR A 78 -4.99 -7.23 -7.54
C TYR A 78 -4.25 -8.15 -6.57
N PRO A 79 -4.06 -9.45 -6.88
CA PRO A 79 -3.33 -10.35 -5.99
C PRO A 79 -1.85 -9.99 -5.87
N ILE A 80 -1.22 -9.36 -6.87
CA ILE A 80 0.17 -8.93 -6.75
C ILE A 80 0.33 -7.79 -5.74
N VAL A 81 -0.53 -6.77 -5.78
CA VAL A 81 -0.50 -5.68 -4.78
C VAL A 81 -0.72 -6.25 -3.37
N GLU A 82 -1.67 -7.18 -3.22
CA GLU A 82 -1.97 -7.85 -1.95
C GLU A 82 -0.76 -8.63 -1.41
N LEU A 83 -0.16 -9.49 -2.25
CA LEU A 83 1.01 -10.28 -1.87
C LEU A 83 2.22 -9.40 -1.55
N SER A 84 2.47 -8.35 -2.33
CA SER A 84 3.56 -7.41 -2.07
C SER A 84 3.40 -6.72 -0.71
N ALA A 85 2.20 -6.26 -0.37
CA ALA A 85 1.92 -5.67 0.94
C ALA A 85 2.12 -6.69 2.08
N GLY A 86 1.62 -7.92 1.91
CA GLY A 86 1.84 -9.03 2.85
C GLY A 86 3.32 -9.32 3.08
N LEU A 87 4.08 -9.47 2.00
CA LEU A 87 5.52 -9.75 2.06
C LEU A 87 6.30 -8.60 2.71
N LEU A 88 5.99 -7.34 2.39
CA LEU A 88 6.64 -6.18 2.99
C LEU A 88 6.47 -6.18 4.52
N LEU A 89 5.25 -6.40 5.03
CA LEU A 89 5.01 -6.44 6.48
C LEU A 89 5.62 -7.69 7.15
N TRP A 90 5.60 -8.84 6.47
CA TRP A 90 6.25 -10.06 6.95
C TRP A 90 7.77 -9.87 7.12
N ILE A 91 8.42 -9.24 6.13
CA ILE A 91 9.85 -8.91 6.18
C ILE A 91 10.11 -7.91 7.30
N LEU A 92 9.30 -6.85 7.38
CA LEU A 92 9.48 -5.76 8.35
C LEU A 92 9.42 -6.27 9.79
N VAL A 93 8.39 -7.04 10.16
CA VAL A 93 8.27 -7.65 11.50
C VAL A 93 9.39 -8.66 11.75
N GLY A 94 9.91 -9.28 10.69
CA GLY A 94 11.11 -10.11 10.77
C GLY A 94 12.39 -9.35 11.10
N ARG A 95 12.46 -8.03 10.90
CA ARG A 95 13.68 -7.21 11.06
C ARG A 95 13.60 -6.22 12.22
N VAL A 96 12.41 -5.73 12.53
CA VAL A 96 12.18 -4.64 13.50
C VAL A 96 11.33 -5.18 14.65
N ALA A 97 11.87 -5.13 15.85
CA ALA A 97 11.17 -5.58 17.06
C ALA A 97 10.44 -4.43 17.78
N ASP A 98 10.98 -3.22 17.70
CA ASP A 98 10.41 -2.04 18.38
C ASP A 98 9.12 -1.57 17.68
N PRO A 99 7.95 -1.63 18.33
CA PRO A 99 6.68 -1.17 17.76
C PRO A 99 6.69 0.30 17.34
N TRP A 100 7.46 1.15 18.03
CA TRP A 100 7.55 2.59 17.74
C TRP A 100 8.26 2.88 16.42
N VAL A 101 9.10 1.95 15.97
CA VAL A 101 9.76 1.99 14.66
C VAL A 101 8.96 1.21 13.63
N LEU A 102 8.37 0.08 14.04
CA LEU A 102 7.63 -0.83 13.17
C LEU A 102 6.42 -0.15 12.50
N LEU A 103 5.58 0.51 13.28
CA LEU A 103 4.34 1.12 12.77
C LEU A 103 4.60 2.21 11.71
N PRO A 104 5.44 3.23 11.95
CA PRO A 104 5.70 4.26 10.95
C PRO A 104 6.39 3.69 9.70
N GLN A 105 7.32 2.73 9.85
CA GLN A 105 7.95 2.08 8.70
C GLN A 105 6.96 1.23 7.90
N GLY A 106 6.04 0.52 8.56
CA GLY A 106 4.99 -0.24 7.90
C GLY A 106 4.04 0.67 7.11
N ALA A 107 3.59 1.76 7.71
CA ALA A 107 2.77 2.77 7.04
C ALA A 107 3.51 3.38 5.84
N PHE A 108 4.79 3.70 6.00
CA PHE A 108 5.64 4.24 4.94
C PHE A 108 5.80 3.25 3.78
N LEU A 109 6.08 1.97 4.04
CA LEU A 109 6.20 0.94 3.01
C LEU A 109 4.90 0.74 2.22
N LEU A 110 3.75 0.75 2.90
CA LEU A 110 2.45 0.64 2.25
C LEU A 110 2.11 1.89 1.42
N ALA A 111 2.46 3.08 1.91
CA ALA A 111 2.32 4.32 1.15
C ALA A 111 3.21 4.31 -0.11
N LEU A 112 4.47 3.89 0.01
CA LEU A 112 5.38 3.73 -1.13
C LEU A 112 4.86 2.72 -2.14
N LEU A 113 4.32 1.58 -1.68
CA LEU A 113 3.72 0.59 -2.57
C LEU A 113 2.54 1.18 -3.35
N ALA A 114 1.67 1.95 -2.69
CA ALA A 114 0.55 2.62 -3.35
C ALA A 114 1.02 3.68 -4.35
N VAL A 115 1.96 4.54 -3.95
CA VAL A 115 2.54 5.60 -4.80
C VAL A 115 3.23 4.99 -6.01
N ALA A 116 4.04 3.94 -5.85
CA ALA A 116 4.73 3.29 -6.96
C ALA A 116 3.75 2.75 -8.02
N TRP A 117 2.63 2.17 -7.60
CA TRP A 117 1.61 1.67 -8.50
C TRP A 117 0.77 2.78 -9.15
N ILE A 118 0.56 3.90 -8.46
CA ILE A 118 -0.09 5.08 -9.03
C ILE A 118 0.84 5.72 -10.07
N ASP A 119 2.11 5.93 -9.72
CA ASP A 119 3.12 6.49 -10.61
C ASP A 119 3.30 5.65 -11.87
N LEU A 120 3.29 4.31 -11.74
CA LEU A 120 3.33 3.42 -12.91
C LEU A 120 2.12 3.61 -13.86
N ASP A 121 0.96 3.98 -13.33
CA ASP A 121 -0.26 4.15 -14.12
C ASP A 121 -0.41 5.55 -14.71
N THR A 122 -0.04 6.58 -13.95
CA THR A 122 -0.34 7.98 -14.28
C THR A 122 0.88 8.84 -14.46
N ARG A 123 2.09 8.34 -14.15
CA ARG A 123 3.34 9.10 -14.08
C ARG A 123 3.23 10.34 -13.20
N THR A 124 2.42 10.24 -12.15
CA THR A 124 2.21 11.30 -11.19
C THR A 124 2.31 10.76 -9.78
N ILE A 125 2.92 11.57 -8.90
CA ILE A 125 3.05 11.26 -7.49
C ILE A 125 1.95 12.04 -6.75
N PRO A 126 1.01 11.35 -6.08
CA PRO A 126 -0.14 12.03 -5.49
C PRO A 126 0.24 12.81 -4.22
N ASP A 127 0.11 14.14 -4.28
CA ASP A 127 0.34 15.05 -3.15
C ASP A 127 -0.48 14.70 -1.90
N ALA A 128 -1.68 14.13 -2.11
CA ALA A 128 -2.54 13.64 -1.04
C ALA A 128 -1.91 12.52 -0.18
N VAL A 129 -0.86 11.86 -0.66
CA VAL A 129 -0.08 10.87 0.10
C VAL A 129 1.28 11.44 0.50
N THR A 130 1.99 12.10 -0.42
CA THR A 130 3.37 12.53 -0.18
C THR A 130 3.49 13.68 0.79
N ILE A 131 2.67 14.74 0.68
CA ILE A 131 2.77 15.89 1.59
C ILE A 131 2.45 15.49 3.04
N PRO A 132 1.33 14.78 3.33
CA PRO A 132 1.08 14.26 4.67
C PRO A 132 2.17 13.28 5.12
N GLY A 133 2.68 12.44 4.21
CA GLY A 133 3.75 11.49 4.48
C GLY A 133 5.04 12.15 4.95
N VAL A 134 5.46 13.25 4.29
CA VAL A 134 6.60 14.07 4.70
C VAL A 134 6.36 14.67 6.09
N GLY A 135 5.18 15.24 6.32
CA GLY A 135 4.82 15.81 7.63
C GLY A 135 4.87 14.80 8.76
N VAL A 136 4.26 13.62 8.56
CA VAL A 136 4.28 12.51 9.53
C VAL A 136 5.70 11.98 9.74
N GLY A 137 6.48 11.83 8.66
CA GLY A 137 7.87 11.35 8.74
C GLY A 137 8.78 12.31 9.54
N LEU A 138 8.66 13.61 9.30
CA LEU A 138 9.40 14.64 10.05
C LEU A 138 8.97 14.66 11.52
N ALA A 139 7.67 14.58 11.81
CA ALA A 139 7.14 14.54 13.18
C ALA A 139 7.60 13.27 13.93
N ALA A 140 7.56 12.10 13.28
CA ALA A 140 8.05 10.86 13.88
C ALA A 140 9.55 10.91 14.17
N SER A 141 10.32 11.59 13.31
CA SER A 141 11.77 11.76 13.45
C SER A 141 12.18 12.70 14.59
N LEU A 142 11.24 13.33 15.28
CA LEU A 142 11.51 14.03 16.55
C LEU A 142 11.77 13.06 17.70
N PHE A 143 11.23 11.85 17.62
CA PHE A 143 11.26 10.87 18.71
C PHE A 143 11.88 9.52 18.30
N ALA A 144 12.10 9.30 17.00
CA ALA A 144 12.65 8.07 16.45
C ALA A 144 13.82 8.35 15.49
N PRO A 145 14.71 7.36 15.28
CA PRO A 145 15.70 7.41 14.21
C PRO A 145 15.03 7.68 12.85
N PRO A 146 15.64 8.44 11.93
CA PRO A 146 17.04 8.90 11.94
C PRO A 146 17.28 10.24 12.67
N GLY A 147 16.28 10.81 13.34
CA GLY A 147 16.35 12.17 13.88
C GLY A 147 16.00 13.24 12.84
N LEU A 148 15.65 14.44 13.30
CA LEU A 148 15.15 15.53 12.44
C LEU A 148 16.14 15.93 11.33
N ALA A 149 17.44 16.04 11.64
CA ALA A 149 18.46 16.39 10.64
C ALA A 149 18.53 15.36 9.50
N GLY A 150 18.56 14.06 9.85
CA GLY A 150 18.56 12.98 8.86
C GLY A 150 17.27 12.95 8.04
N ALA A 151 16.12 13.20 8.68
CA ALA A 151 14.83 13.24 8.01
C ALA A 151 14.71 14.43 7.04
N LEU A 152 15.23 15.61 7.41
CA LEU A 152 15.27 16.78 6.53
C LEU A 152 16.19 16.54 5.33
N LEU A 153 17.38 15.97 5.55
CA LEU A 153 18.29 15.60 4.46
C LEU A 153 17.65 14.58 3.52
N GLY A 154 16.94 13.57 4.07
CA GLY A 154 16.19 12.59 3.29
C GLY A 154 15.06 13.22 2.48
N ALA A 155 14.26 14.09 3.10
CA ALA A 155 13.16 14.79 2.43
C ALA A 155 13.66 15.70 1.31
N LEU A 156 14.74 16.45 1.54
CA LEU A 156 15.35 17.32 0.55
C LEU A 156 15.97 16.52 -0.60
N SER A 157 16.82 15.54 -0.30
CA SER A 157 17.48 14.72 -1.34
C SER A 157 16.45 13.93 -2.16
N GLY A 158 15.48 13.30 -1.52
CA GLY A 158 14.37 12.61 -2.17
C GLY A 158 13.54 13.57 -3.03
N GLY A 159 13.09 14.68 -2.46
CA GLY A 159 12.27 15.68 -3.16
C GLY A 159 12.98 16.30 -4.37
N VAL A 160 14.24 16.70 -4.21
CA VAL A 160 15.06 17.25 -5.30
C VAL A 160 15.28 16.20 -6.38
N SER A 161 15.58 14.95 -6.03
CA SER A 161 15.78 13.89 -7.02
C SER A 161 14.53 13.65 -7.86
N LEU A 162 13.35 13.58 -7.24
CA LEU A 162 12.08 13.39 -7.93
C LEU A 162 11.68 14.61 -8.76
N TRP A 163 11.93 15.82 -8.25
CA TRP A 163 11.71 17.06 -9.00
C TRP A 163 12.58 17.13 -10.25
N LEU A 164 13.86 16.76 -10.15
CA LEU A 164 14.77 16.71 -11.30
C LEU A 164 14.29 15.71 -12.36
N VAL A 165 13.83 14.52 -11.94
CA VAL A 165 13.26 13.54 -12.88
C VAL A 165 12.07 14.14 -13.62
N GLY A 166 11.13 14.78 -12.91
CA GLY A 166 9.96 15.42 -13.53
C GLY A 166 10.26 16.71 -14.31
N ALA A 167 11.41 17.35 -14.09
CA ALA A 167 11.84 18.51 -14.86
C ALA A 167 12.58 18.13 -16.16
N LEU A 168 13.18 16.94 -16.19
CA LEU A 168 13.98 16.44 -17.32
C LEU A 168 13.19 15.58 -18.31
N TYR A 169 12.08 14.98 -17.87
CA TYR A 169 11.19 14.15 -18.67
C TYR A 169 9.81 14.80 -18.82
#